data_AF-A0A1Q7J800-F1
#
_entry.id   AF-A0A1Q7J800-F1
#
_cell.length_a   1.000
_cell.length_b   1.000
_cell.length_c   1.000
_cell.angle_alpha   90.00
_cell.angle_beta   90.00
_cell.angle_gamma   90.00
#
_symmetry.space_group_name_H-M   'P 1'
#
loop_
_entity.id
_entity.type
_entity.pdbx_description
1 polymer ?
#
loop_
_entity_poly.entity_id
_entity_poly.type
_entity_poly.pdbx_seq_one_letter_code
_entity_poly.pdbx_strand_id
1 'polypeptide(L)' 'MSPRKKTVLERRTNRPLREVLDEFLAHARELARRARDMNPAELDYAQQRLEWLADEVWQAATGQEPQPPQ' A
#
# COMPACT_ATOMS: atom_id res chain seq x y z
N MET A 1 23.61 -1.19 16.55
CA MET A 1 22.61 -0.15 16.20
C MET A 1 21.30 -0.84 15.85
N SER A 2 20.21 -0.56 16.59
CA SER A 2 18.93 -1.27 16.41
C SER A 2 18.17 -0.78 15.16
N PRO A 3 17.78 -1.66 14.23
CA PRO A 3 17.07 -1.29 12.98
C PRO A 3 15.69 -0.66 13.23
N ARG A 4 15.11 -0.87 14.42
CA ARG A 4 13.83 -0.28 14.82
C ARG A 4 13.83 1.24 14.98
N LYS A 5 14.98 1.86 15.25
CA LYS A 5 15.04 3.33 15.43
C LYS A 5 15.05 4.08 14.08
N LYS A 6 15.73 3.55 13.06
CA LYS A 6 15.76 4.13 11.71
C LYS A 6 14.37 4.15 11.08
N THR A 7 13.65 3.03 11.16
CA THR A 7 12.28 2.93 10.61
C THR A 7 11.26 3.84 11.29
N VAL A 8 11.41 4.21 12.57
CA VAL A 8 10.51 5.18 13.23
C VAL A 8 10.84 6.61 12.79
N LEU A 9 12.12 6.90 12.55
CA LEU A 9 12.56 8.22 12.09
C LEU A 9 12.19 8.44 10.62
N GLU A 10 12.41 7.46 9.74
CA GLU A 10 11.97 7.48 8.33
C GLU A 10 10.44 7.61 8.20
N ARG A 11 9.69 6.93 9.07
CA ARG A 11 8.22 7.09 9.18
C ARG A 11 7.76 8.48 9.64
N ARG A 12 8.66 9.29 10.21
CA ARG A 12 8.38 10.68 10.61
C ARG A 12 8.78 11.68 9.52
N THR A 13 9.72 11.33 8.64
CA THR A 13 10.23 12.23 7.59
C THR A 13 9.55 12.05 6.24
N ASN A 14 9.10 10.86 5.86
CA ASN A 14 8.40 10.63 4.59
C ASN A 14 6.88 10.52 4.79
N ARG A 15 6.23 11.68 4.94
CA ARG A 15 4.78 11.79 5.18
C ARG A 15 3.94 11.20 4.03
N PRO A 16 4.24 11.45 2.74
CA PRO A 16 3.52 10.84 1.63
C PRO A 16 3.56 9.30 1.65
N LEU A 17 4.75 8.71 1.83
CA LEU A 17 4.88 7.25 1.89
C LEU A 17 4.07 6.64 3.05
N ARG A 18 4.00 7.35 4.18
CA ARG A 18 3.21 6.89 5.32
C ARG A 18 1.71 6.89 5.02
N GLU A 19 1.21 7.94 4.39
CA GLU A 19 -0.21 8.07 4.04
C GLU A 19 -0.65 6.94 3.09
N VAL A 20 0.14 6.67 2.05
CA VAL A 20 -0.14 5.57 1.11
C VAL A 20 -0.05 4.20 1.80
N LEU A 21 0.96 3.98 2.66
CA LEU A 21 1.08 2.72 3.42
C LEU A 21 -0.09 2.51 4.39
N ASP A 22 -0.56 3.58 5.05
CA ASP A 22 -1.71 3.50 5.95
C ASP A 22 -2.99 3.15 5.17
N GLU A 23 -3.16 3.70 3.95
CA GLU A 23 -4.27 3.35 3.06
C GLU A 23 -4.20 1.92 2.52
N PHE A 24 -3.01 1.46 2.11
CA PHE A 24 -2.74 0.08 1.68
C PHE A 24 -3.11 -0.90 2.80
N LEU A 25 -2.66 -0.64 4.03
CA LEU A 25 -2.95 -1.50 5.18
C LEU A 25 -4.44 -1.48 5.54
N ALA A 26 -5.14 -0.36 5.38
CA ALA A 26 -6.57 -0.28 5.60
C ALA A 26 -7.34 -1.19 4.61
N HIS A 27 -7.01 -1.11 3.32
CA HIS A 27 -7.63 -1.93 2.28
C HIS A 27 -7.30 -3.41 2.44
N ALA A 28 -6.05 -3.75 2.74
CA ALA A 28 -5.63 -5.14 2.94
C ALA A 28 -6.35 -5.79 4.13
N ARG A 29 -6.53 -5.05 5.23
CA ARG A 29 -7.28 -5.52 6.39
C ARG A 29 -8.77 -5.68 6.10
N GLU A 30 -9.34 -4.79 5.30
CA GLU A 30 -10.75 -4.91 4.90
C GLU A 30 -10.97 -6.13 4.04
N LEU A 31 -10.12 -6.34 3.03
CA LEU A 31 -10.14 -7.52 2.18
C LEU A 31 -10.01 -8.80 3.01
N ALA A 32 -9.02 -8.86 3.90
CA ALA A 32 -8.81 -10.03 4.78
C ALA A 32 -10.01 -10.35 5.68
N ARG A 33 -10.81 -9.35 6.06
CA ARG A 33 -11.98 -9.53 6.93
C ARG A 33 -13.25 -9.91 6.17
N ARG A 34 -13.45 -9.35 4.98
CA ARG A 34 -14.75 -9.37 4.28
C ARG A 34 -14.71 -9.96 2.88
N ALA A 35 -13.57 -10.43 2.37
CA ALA A 35 -13.49 -11.01 1.03
C ALA A 35 -14.54 -12.10 0.75
N ARG A 36 -14.90 -12.91 1.76
CA ARG A 36 -15.94 -13.96 1.63
C ARG A 36 -17.37 -13.42 1.48
N ASP A 37 -17.61 -12.17 1.89
CA ASP A 37 -18.91 -11.52 1.87
C ASP A 37 -19.03 -10.51 0.70
N MET A 38 -17.95 -10.32 -0.06
CA MET A 38 -17.90 -9.45 -1.24
C MET A 38 -18.43 -10.20 -2.47
N ASN A 39 -19.13 -9.48 -3.33
CA ASN A 39 -19.45 -9.99 -4.66
C ASN A 39 -18.19 -10.00 -5.56
N PRO A 40 -18.20 -10.73 -6.68
CA PRO A 40 -17.02 -10.84 -7.54
C PRO A 40 -16.49 -9.51 -8.07
N ALA A 41 -17.36 -8.55 -8.39
CA ALA A 41 -16.95 -7.23 -8.89
C ALA A 41 -16.34 -6.35 -7.78
N GLU A 42 -16.88 -6.44 -6.55
CA GLU A 42 -16.29 -5.79 -5.37
C GLU A 42 -14.91 -6.36 -5.04
N LEU A 43 -14.76 -7.68 -5.15
CA LEU A 43 -13.50 -8.36 -4.91
C LEU A 43 -12.43 -7.96 -5.94
N ASP A 44 -12.80 -7.98 -7.23
CA ASP A 44 -11.94 -7.55 -8.33
C ASP A 44 -11.50 -6.09 -8.18
N TYR A 45 -12.44 -5.19 -7.87
CA TYR A 45 -12.13 -3.79 -7.58
C TYR A 45 -11.19 -3.64 -6.38
N ALA A 46 -11.43 -4.36 -5.29
CA ALA A 46 -10.59 -4.30 -4.10
C ALA A 46 -9.16 -4.83 -4.35
N GLN A 47 -9.03 -5.84 -5.22
CA GLN A 47 -7.73 -6.36 -5.67
C GLN A 47 -6.99 -5.33 -6.52
N GLN A 48 -7.63 -4.78 -7.57
CA GLN A 48 -7.04 -3.72 -8.40
C GLN A 48 -6.66 -2.49 -7.58
N ARG A 49 -7.45 -2.15 -6.56
CA ARG A 49 -7.13 -1.05 -5.64
C ARG A 49 -5.86 -1.33 -4.84
N LEU A 50 -5.67 -2.55 -4.37
CA LEU A 50 -4.46 -2.95 -3.65
C LEU A 50 -3.22 -2.97 -4.55
N GLU A 51 -3.37 -3.43 -5.80
CA GLU A 51 -2.29 -3.40 -6.79
C GLU A 51 -1.87 -1.96 -7.09
N TRP A 52 -2.82 -1.07 -7.36
CA TRP A 52 -2.53 0.35 -7.54
C TRP A 52 -1.85 0.97 -6.31
N LEU A 53 -2.33 0.67 -5.10
CA LEU A 53 -1.69 1.16 -3.87
C LEU A 53 -0.27 0.62 -3.70
N ALA A 54 0.03 -0.59 -4.17
CA ALA A 54 1.39 -1.14 -4.14
C ALA A 54 2.33 -0.35 -5.08
N ASP A 55 1.84 0.04 -6.26
CA ASP A 55 2.57 0.90 -7.19
C ASP A 55 2.83 2.29 -6.58
N GLU A 56 1.85 2.87 -5.91
CA GLU A 56 2.01 4.15 -5.19
C GLU A 56 3.01 4.06 -4.03
N VAL A 57 3.04 2.92 -3.32
CA VAL A 57 4.07 2.68 -2.29
C VAL A 57 5.46 2.61 -2.94
N TRP A 58 5.58 1.94 -4.09
CA TRP A 58 6.83 1.89 -4.84
C TRP A 58 7.27 3.29 -5.29
N GLN A 59 6.34 4.11 -5.80
CA GLN A 59 6.58 5.51 -6.13
C GLN A 59 7.13 6.29 -4.95
N ALA A 60 6.41 6.27 -3.83
CA ALA A 60 6.75 7.09 -2.69
C ALA A 60 8.05 6.63 -2.00
N ALA A 61 8.42 5.36 -2.15
CA ALA A 61 9.65 4.80 -1.60
C ALA A 61 10.88 5.07 -2.49
N THR A 62 10.72 5.03 -3.82
CA THR A 62 11.85 5.07 -4.78
C THR A 62 11.96 6.38 -5.55
N GLY A 63 10.86 7.14 -5.67
CA GLY A 63 10.75 8.32 -6.51
C GLY A 63 10.69 8.03 -8.01
N GLN A 64 10.39 6.79 -8.42
CA GLN A 64 10.39 6.35 -9.83
C GLN A 64 9.02 5.82 -10.25
N GLU A 65 8.41 6.36 -11.33
CA GLU A 65 7.13 5.88 -11.90
C GLU A 65 7.14 4.36 -12.20
N PRO A 66 6.03 3.63 -11.93
CA PRO A 66 6.01 2.19 -12.12
C PRO A 66 6.07 1.99 -13.62
N GLN A 67 7.14 1.39 -14.12
CA GLN A 67 7.26 1.15 -15.56
C GLN A 67 6.16 0.16 -15.96
N PRO A 68 5.24 0.51 -16.88
CA PRO A 68 4.30 -0.47 -17.39
C PRO A 68 5.06 -1.63 -18.03
N PRO A 69 4.61 -2.88 -17.86
CA PRO A 69 5.23 -4.01 -18.54
C PRO A 69 5.17 -3.79 -20.06
N GLN A 70 6.33 -3.90 -20.71
CA GLN A 70 6.51 -3.82 -22.17
C GLN A 70 5.93 -5.06 -22.87
#